data_AF-A0A1G6C5B7-F1
#
_entry.id   AF-A0A1G6C5B7-F1
#
_cell.length_a   1.000
_cell.length_b   1.000
_cell.length_c   1.000
_cell.angle_alpha   90.00
_cell.angle_beta   90.00
_cell.angle_gamma   90.00
#
_symmetry.space_group_name_H-M   'P 1'
#
loop_
_entity.id
_entity.type
_entity.pdbx_description
1 polymer ?
#
loop_
_entity_poly.entity_id
_entity_poly.type
_entity_poly.pdbx_seq_one_letter_code
_entity_poly.pdbx_strand_id
1 'polypeptide(L)'
;MGLNKHGYTPKKRNSNSRKRKKIIFIATEGKNKTEKLYFKKFNSDKVQIIFSKGGATDPVNMVSELLSECKERGFDSKAGDVAYCVLDSDFDANKNNQLALAEKKL
;
A
#
# COMPACT_ATOMS: atom_id res chain seq x y z
N MET A 1 -23.03 16.37 -44.50
CA MET A 1 -21.56 16.37 -44.63
C MET A 1 -20.98 17.23 -43.53
N GLY A 2 -20.30 16.62 -42.55
CA GLY A 2 -19.77 17.32 -41.37
C GLY A 2 -18.51 18.10 -41.68
N LEU A 3 -18.43 19.34 -41.20
CA LEU A 3 -17.29 20.25 -41.33
C LEU A 3 -16.02 19.63 -40.73
N ASN A 4 -15.04 19.31 -41.58
CA ASN A 4 -13.69 18.96 -41.17
C ASN A 4 -13.00 20.21 -40.61
N LYS A 5 -13.01 20.39 -39.29
CA LYS A 5 -12.22 21.44 -38.62
C LYS A 5 -10.74 21.06 -38.67
N HIS A 6 -10.02 21.58 -39.66
CA HIS A 6 -8.55 21.49 -39.72
C HIS A 6 -7.94 22.06 -38.44
N GLY A 7 -7.20 21.23 -37.70
CA GLY A 7 -6.52 21.59 -36.45
C GLY A 7 -7.12 21.00 -35.17
N TYR A 8 -8.33 20.44 -35.21
CA TYR A 8 -8.91 19.77 -34.03
C TYR A 8 -8.80 18.25 -34.14
N THR A 9 -7.91 17.66 -33.34
CA THR A 9 -7.87 16.21 -33.13
C THR A 9 -8.78 15.83 -31.96
N PRO A 10 -9.91 15.13 -32.20
CA PRO A 10 -10.78 14.69 -31.12
C PRO A 10 -10.03 13.76 -30.16
N LYS A 11 -10.14 14.03 -28.85
CA LYS A 11 -9.56 13.19 -27.81
C LYS A 11 -10.06 11.74 -27.97
N LYS A 12 -9.13 10.82 -28.25
CA LYS A 12 -9.43 9.39 -28.41
C LYS A 12 -9.96 8.83 -27.09
N ARG A 13 -11.27 8.56 -27.02
CA ARG A 13 -11.91 7.91 -25.87
C ARG A 13 -11.52 6.43 -25.85
N ASN A 14 -11.41 5.82 -24.67
CA ASN A 14 -11.10 4.40 -24.49
C ASN A 14 -9.75 3.92 -25.07
N SER A 15 -8.72 4.78 -25.05
CA SER A 15 -7.37 4.40 -25.52
C SER A 15 -6.69 3.29 -24.70
N ASN A 16 -7.32 2.79 -23.62
CA ASN A 16 -6.77 1.81 -22.66
C ASN A 16 -5.34 2.10 -22.18
N SER A 17 -4.87 3.34 -22.33
CA SER A 17 -3.53 3.77 -21.97
C SER A 17 -3.38 4.08 -20.47
N ARG A 18 -4.43 3.82 -19.68
CA ARG A 18 -4.42 4.12 -18.24
C ARG A 18 -3.52 3.11 -17.54
N LYS A 19 -2.36 3.57 -17.07
CA LYS A 19 -1.49 2.76 -16.21
C LYS A 19 -2.25 2.39 -14.92
N ARG A 20 -2.13 1.13 -14.50
CA ARG A 20 -2.67 0.63 -13.23
C ARG A 20 -2.16 1.51 -12.08
N LYS A 21 -3.01 1.78 -11.09
CA LYS A 21 -2.59 2.44 -9.85
C LYS A 21 -1.71 1.48 -9.05
N LYS A 22 -0.56 1.96 -8.58
CA LYS A 22 0.31 1.20 -7.67
C LYS A 22 -0.37 1.06 -6.31
N ILE A 23 -0.28 -0.10 -5.69
CA ILE A 23 -0.88 -0.36 -4.39
C ILE A 23 0.22 -0.39 -3.33
N ILE A 24 0.05 0.40 -2.27
CA ILE A 24 0.89 0.40 -1.08
C ILE A 24 0.09 -0.24 0.05
N PHE A 25 0.53 -1.39 0.54
CA PHE A 25 -0.02 -2.05 1.70
C PHE A 25 0.71 -1.59 2.96
N ILE A 26 -0.01 -1.17 3.99
CA ILE A 26 0.57 -0.66 5.23
C ILE A 26 -0.05 -1.37 6.44
N ALA A 27 0.79 -2.02 7.25
CA ALA A 27 0.45 -2.40 8.62
C ALA A 27 0.94 -1.32 9.59
N THR A 28 0.09 -0.92 10.53
CA THR A 28 0.40 0.06 11.59
C THR A 28 0.13 -0.59 12.95
N GLU A 29 0.99 -0.33 13.94
CA GLU A 29 0.85 -0.90 15.29
C GLU A 29 -0.53 -0.53 15.89
N GLY A 30 -1.24 -1.45 16.54
CA GLY A 30 -2.47 -1.12 17.28
C GLY A 30 -3.62 -0.48 16.46
N LYS A 31 -4.35 0.48 17.08
CA LYS A 31 -5.53 1.14 16.46
C LYS A 31 -5.17 2.35 15.59
N ASN A 32 -4.01 2.96 15.82
CA ASN A 32 -3.27 3.95 15.04
C ASN A 32 -4.10 4.77 14.03
N LYS A 33 -5.01 5.58 14.58
CA LYS A 33 -5.87 6.50 13.82
C LYS A 33 -5.03 7.60 13.15
N THR A 34 -3.93 8.01 13.77
CA THR A 34 -3.09 9.12 13.31
C THR A 34 -2.30 8.74 12.07
N GLU A 35 -1.67 7.57 12.09
CA GLU A 35 -0.86 6.97 11.03
C GLU A 35 -1.77 6.68 9.83
N LYS A 36 -2.93 6.06 10.08
CA LYS A 36 -3.94 5.83 9.04
C LYS A 36 -4.39 7.14 8.41
N LEU A 37 -4.65 8.19 9.20
CA LEU A 37 -5.06 9.49 8.69
C LEU A 37 -3.94 10.17 7.89
N TYR A 38 -2.71 10.10 8.38
CA TYR A 38 -1.53 10.66 7.74
C TYR A 38 -1.29 9.99 6.39
N PHE A 39 -1.16 8.66 6.38
CA PHE A 39 -0.88 7.92 5.15
C PHE A 39 -2.04 8.00 4.15
N LYS A 40 -3.30 8.07 4.60
CA LYS A 40 -4.45 8.25 3.69
C LYS A 40 -4.32 9.48 2.80
N LYS A 41 -3.64 10.55 3.23
CA LYS A 41 -3.43 11.77 2.44
C LYS A 41 -2.58 11.55 1.20
N PHE A 42 -1.79 10.48 1.13
CA PHE A 42 -0.97 10.16 -0.05
C PHE A 42 -1.71 9.33 -1.11
N ASN A 43 -2.99 8.99 -0.89
CA ASN A 43 -3.82 8.44 -1.95
C ASN A 43 -3.92 9.42 -3.13
N SER A 44 -3.73 8.92 -4.35
CA SER A 44 -3.74 9.75 -5.56
C SER A 44 -4.25 8.97 -6.77
N ASP A 45 -4.20 9.60 -7.95
CA ASP A 45 -4.50 8.92 -9.20
C ASP A 45 -3.44 7.91 -9.63
N LYS A 46 -2.26 7.92 -8.99
CA LYS A 46 -1.14 7.03 -9.30
C LYS A 46 -0.94 5.95 -8.24
N VAL A 47 -1.38 6.21 -7.01
CA VAL A 47 -1.09 5.38 -5.82
C VAL A 47 -2.36 5.18 -5.00
N GLN A 48 -2.58 3.95 -4.56
CA GLN A 48 -3.62 3.58 -3.62
C GLN A 48 -2.99 2.98 -2.36
N ILE A 49 -3.39 3.46 -1.18
CA ILE A 49 -2.93 2.95 0.10
C ILE A 49 -4.02 2.07 0.72
N ILE A 50 -3.65 0.85 1.05
CA ILE A 50 -4.50 -0.14 1.72
C ILE A 50 -3.88 -0.44 3.08
N PHE A 51 -4.69 -0.35 4.14
CA PHE A 51 -4.25 -0.72 5.47
C PHE A 51 -4.69 -2.13 5.79
N SER A 52 -3.85 -2.88 6.51
CA SER A 52 -4.29 -4.12 7.12
C SER A 52 -5.40 -3.87 8.14
N LYS A 53 -6.22 -4.90 8.39
CA LYS A 53 -7.27 -4.91 9.42
C LYS A 53 -6.75 -4.36 10.76
N GLY A 54 -5.48 -4.65 11.09
CA GLY A 54 -4.78 -4.14 12.25
C GLY A 54 -5.29 -4.77 13.54
N GLY A 55 -4.72 -4.37 14.68
CA GLY A 55 -5.04 -4.93 15.99
C GLY A 55 -3.92 -5.77 16.60
N ALA A 56 -2.96 -6.23 15.78
CA ALA A 56 -1.69 -6.75 16.27
C ALA A 56 -0.79 -5.61 16.76
N THR A 57 -0.20 -5.79 17.94
CA THR A 57 0.89 -4.95 18.48
C THR A 57 2.26 -5.62 18.33
N ASP A 58 2.27 -6.94 18.08
CA ASP A 58 3.50 -7.70 17.85
C ASP A 58 3.93 -7.62 16.38
N PRO A 59 5.18 -7.21 16.09
CA PRO A 59 5.69 -7.07 14.72
C PRO A 59 5.51 -8.33 13.85
N VAL A 60 5.67 -9.51 14.45
CA VAL A 60 5.53 -10.80 13.75
C VAL A 60 4.10 -11.02 13.26
N ASN A 61 3.12 -10.74 14.11
CA ASN A 61 1.71 -10.89 13.76
C ASN A 61 1.30 -9.84 12.72
N MET A 62 1.78 -8.61 12.86
CA MET A 62 1.54 -7.54 11.88
C MET A 62 2.03 -7.92 10.48
N VAL A 63 3.24 -8.46 10.36
CA VAL A 63 3.78 -8.91 9.07
C VAL A 63 2.97 -10.09 8.52
N SER A 64 2.58 -11.05 9.36
CA SER A 64 1.77 -12.19 8.94
C SER A 64 0.40 -11.77 8.39
N GLU A 65 -0.30 -10.87 9.09
CA GLU A 65 -1.56 -10.29 8.64
C GLU A 65 -1.40 -9.51 7.33
N LEU A 66 -0.34 -8.69 7.22
CA LEU A 66 -0.05 -7.93 6.01
C LEU A 66 0.20 -8.84 4.81
N LEU A 67 1.00 -9.91 4.98
CA LEU A 67 1.25 -10.89 3.93
C LEU A 67 -0.02 -11.63 3.50
N SER A 68 -0.89 -11.98 4.45
CA SER A 68 -2.20 -12.58 4.13
C SER A 68 -3.05 -11.64 3.30
N GLU A 69 -3.14 -10.36 3.69
CA GLU A 69 -3.90 -9.37 2.92
C GLU A 69 -3.30 -9.10 1.53
N CYS A 70 -1.97 -9.05 1.43
CA CYS A 70 -1.28 -8.91 0.15
C CYS A 70 -1.66 -10.07 -0.80
N LYS A 71 -1.69 -11.31 -0.29
CA LYS A 71 -2.10 -12.49 -1.07
C LYS A 71 -3.57 -12.42 -1.48
N GLU A 72 -4.47 -12.10 -0.54
CA GLU A 72 -5.91 -11.98 -0.81
C GLU A 72 -6.23 -10.89 -1.85
N ARG A 73 -5.47 -9.79 -1.85
CA ARG A 73 -5.70 -8.65 -2.76
C ARG A 73 -4.88 -8.66 -4.03
N GLY A 74 -4.15 -9.74 -4.31
CA GLY A 74 -3.40 -9.90 -5.56
C GLY A 74 -2.21 -8.96 -5.68
N PHE A 75 -1.41 -8.85 -4.62
CA PHE A 75 -0.15 -8.10 -4.62
C PHE A 75 0.73 -8.48 -5.82
N ASP A 76 1.19 -7.48 -6.57
CA ASP A 76 2.10 -7.68 -7.70
C ASP A 76 3.27 -6.69 -7.64
N SER A 77 4.43 -7.21 -7.20
CA SER A 77 5.68 -6.45 -7.16
C SER A 77 6.11 -5.94 -8.56
N LYS A 78 5.81 -6.68 -9.64
CA LYS A 78 6.15 -6.26 -11.01
C LYS A 78 5.30 -5.08 -11.48
N ALA A 79 4.08 -4.96 -10.96
CA ALA A 79 3.22 -3.79 -11.19
C ALA A 79 3.63 -2.57 -10.33
N GLY A 80 4.62 -2.72 -9.44
CA GLY A 80 5.10 -1.68 -8.54
C GLY A 80 4.30 -1.58 -7.24
N ASP A 81 3.60 -2.65 -6.85
CA ASP A 81 2.98 -2.75 -5.53
C ASP A 81 4.06 -2.97 -4.46
N VAL A 82 3.87 -2.37 -3.29
CA VAL A 82 4.82 -2.44 -2.16
C VAL A 82 4.07 -2.64 -0.85
N ALA A 83 4.74 -3.27 0.14
CA ALA A 83 4.17 -3.52 1.46
C ALA A 83 5.13 -3.02 2.54
N TYR A 84 4.60 -2.30 3.54
CA TYR A 84 5.36 -1.73 4.65
C TYR A 84 4.72 -2.07 5.99
N CYS A 85 5.57 -2.32 6.98
CA CYS A 85 5.18 -2.44 8.38
C CYS A 85 5.73 -1.21 9.12
N VAL A 86 4.85 -0.40 9.71
CA VAL A 86 5.19 0.82 10.44
C VAL A 86 5.05 0.53 11.93
N LEU A 87 6.16 0.65 12.64
CA LEU A 87 6.31 0.36 14.06
C LEU A 87 6.90 1.59 14.75
N ASP A 88 6.41 1.91 15.94
CA ASP A 88 7.01 2.97 16.75
C ASP A 88 8.27 2.44 17.44
N SER A 89 9.31 3.26 17.45
CA SER A 89 10.66 2.93 17.93
C SER A 89 10.78 2.92 19.46
N ASP A 90 9.67 2.88 20.21
CA ASP A 90 9.70 2.71 21.66
C ASP A 90 10.11 1.26 21.99
N PHE A 91 11.43 1.04 21.91
CA PHE A 91 12.10 -0.23 22.15
C PHE A 91 12.18 -0.49 23.65
N ASP A 92 11.15 -1.12 24.20
CA ASP A 92 11.30 -1.92 25.41
C ASP A 92 12.19 -3.14 25.09
N ALA A 93 13.08 -3.55 25.99
CA ALA A 93 14.17 -4.52 25.72
C ALA A 93 13.67 -5.86 25.13
N ASN A 94 12.40 -6.22 25.38
CA ASN A 94 11.74 -7.40 24.84
C ASN A 94 11.40 -7.30 23.34
N LYS A 95 11.13 -6.11 22.79
CA LYS A 95 10.77 -5.91 21.38
C LYS A 95 11.98 -6.09 20.43
N ASN A 96 13.21 -5.81 20.88
CA ASN A 96 14.42 -6.00 20.07
C ASN A 96 14.66 -7.47 19.68
N ASN A 97 14.40 -8.41 20.59
CA ASN A 97 14.51 -9.83 20.28
C ASN A 97 13.49 -10.28 19.23
N GLN A 98 12.31 -9.65 19.18
CA GLN A 98 11.27 -9.96 18.21
C GLN A 98 11.59 -9.39 16.81
N LEU A 99 12.22 -8.22 16.71
CA LEU A 99 12.70 -7.68 15.43
C LEU A 99 13.77 -8.58 14.80
N ALA A 100 14.75 -9.04 15.58
CA ALA A 100 15.79 -9.95 15.08
C ALA A 100 15.21 -11.30 14.59
N LEU A 101 14.12 -11.77 15.20
CA LEU A 101 13.40 -12.96 14.73
C LEU A 101 12.58 -12.69 13.46
N ALA A 102 12.07 -11.48 13.29
CA ALA A 102 11.29 -11.10 12.11
C ALA A 102 12.17 -10.96 10.86
N GLU A 103 13.38 -10.39 10.99
CA GLU A 103 14.34 -10.32 9.87
C GLU A 103 14.72 -11.71 9.33
N LYS A 104 14.82 -12.73 10.18
CA LYS A 104 15.12 -14.10 9.76
C LYS A 104 14.00 -14.79 8.97
N LYS A 105 12.79 -14.22 8.92
CA LYS A 105 11.62 -14.81 8.24
C LYS A 105 11.30 -14.16 6.89
N LEU A 106 11.94 -13.04 6.55
CA LEU A 106 11.88 -12.39 5.23
C LEU A 106 12.79 -13.12 4.22
#